data_AF-A0A8J5MPP6-F1
#
_entry.id   AF-A0A8J5MPP6-F1
#
_cell.length_a   1.000
_cell.length_b   1.000
_cell.length_c   1.000
_cell.angle_alpha   90.00
_cell.angle_beta   90.00
_cell.angle_gamma   90.00
#
_symmetry.space_group_name_H-M   'P 1'
#
loop_
_entity.id
_entity.type
_entity.pdbx_description
1 polymer ?
#
loop_
_entity_poly.entity_id
_entity_poly.type
_entity_poly.pdbx_seq_one_letter_code
_entity_poly.pdbx_strand_id
1 'polypeptide(L)'
;MLSQERPECWCGAFVTLRDLEFEVLHLPPIDVDGCEDFIDCHHRCTAEWTFILDDGDLDHELIDGKTAGQHMCDNLVEEGTKDLPPHQVRFKPEREREREREPHPEYEI
;
A
#
# COMPACT_ATOMS: atom_id res chain seq x y z
N MET A 1 -29.14 13.85 -18.68
CA MET A 1 -27.94 13.03 -18.98
C MET A 1 -27.20 12.94 -17.66
N LEU A 2 -27.34 11.83 -16.94
CA LEU A 2 -26.52 11.57 -15.76
C LEU A 2 -25.17 11.10 -16.30
N SER A 3 -24.11 11.87 -16.05
CA SER A 3 -22.74 11.40 -16.17
C SER A 3 -22.65 10.16 -15.30
N GLN A 4 -22.55 8.97 -15.90
CA GLN A 4 -22.19 7.78 -15.14
C GLN A 4 -20.69 7.95 -14.86
N GLU A 5 -20.37 8.54 -13.71
CA GLU A 5 -19.00 8.54 -13.19
C GLU A 5 -18.53 7.09 -13.20
N ARG A 6 -17.39 6.83 -13.86
CA ARG A 6 -16.83 5.48 -13.90
C ARG A 6 -16.43 5.11 -12.48
N PRO A 7 -16.59 3.84 -12.08
CA PRO A 7 -16.08 3.40 -10.80
C PRO A 7 -14.58 3.61 -10.73
N GLU A 8 -14.11 4.02 -9.56
CA GLU A 8 -12.71 4.34 -9.29
C GLU A 8 -12.07 3.27 -8.41
N CYS A 9 -10.85 2.88 -8.78
CA CYS A 9 -9.94 2.06 -7.99
C CYS A 9 -8.94 2.97 -7.29
N TRP A 10 -8.71 2.74 -6.00
CA TRP A 10 -7.80 3.53 -5.17
C TRP A 10 -6.66 2.66 -4.67
N CYS A 11 -5.43 3.09 -4.90
CA CYS A 11 -4.22 2.39 -4.47
C CYS A 11 -3.56 3.19 -3.34
N GLY A 12 -3.31 2.53 -2.21
CA GLY A 12 -2.68 3.16 -1.06
C GLY A 12 -1.60 2.28 -0.44
N ALA A 13 -0.67 2.89 0.29
CA ALA A 13 0.28 2.21 1.15
C ALA A 13 -0.02 2.55 2.60
N PHE A 14 0.15 1.54 3.45
CA PHE A 14 -0.18 1.62 4.85
C PHE A 14 1.00 1.17 5.69
N VAL A 15 1.18 1.81 6.85
CA VAL A 15 2.10 1.36 7.89
C VAL A 15 1.27 0.82 9.05
N THR A 16 1.43 -0.47 9.31
CA THR A 16 0.80 -1.16 10.44
C THR A 16 1.70 -1.09 11.67
N LEU A 17 1.20 -0.50 12.75
CA LEU A 17 1.74 -0.59 14.11
C LEU A 17 0.93 -1.62 14.91
N ARG A 18 1.31 -1.88 16.18
CA ARG A 18 0.70 -2.96 16.99
C ARG A 18 -0.82 -3.02 16.96
N ASP A 19 -1.47 -1.86 17.07
CA ASP A 19 -2.94 -1.76 17.20
C ASP A 19 -3.54 -0.71 16.24
N LEU A 20 -2.74 -0.22 15.29
CA LEU A 20 -3.10 0.92 14.43
C LEU A 20 -2.56 0.71 13.02
N GLU A 21 -3.26 1.24 12.04
CA GLU A 21 -2.82 1.30 10.66
C GLU A 21 -2.96 2.74 10.16
N PHE A 22 -1.92 3.25 9.55
CA PHE A 22 -1.88 4.61 8.99
C PHE A 22 -1.69 4.52 7.50
N GLU A 23 -2.55 5.20 6.74
CA GLU A 23 -2.30 5.41 5.32
C GLU A 23 -1.16 6.43 5.19
N VAL A 24 -0.09 6.02 4.52
CA VAL A 24 1.13 6.82 4.37
C VAL A 24 1.33 7.32 2.95
N LEU A 25 0.66 6.72 1.95
CA LEU A 25 0.64 7.24 0.61
C LEU A 25 -0.67 6.85 -0.06
N HIS A 26 -1.35 7.84 -0.63
CA HIS A 26 -2.58 7.68 -1.38
C HIS A 26 -2.34 8.09 -2.83
N LEU A 27 -2.50 7.17 -3.78
CA LEU A 27 -2.27 7.43 -5.19
C LEU A 27 -3.53 7.98 -5.87
N PRO A 28 -3.39 8.68 -7.02
CA PRO A 28 -4.53 9.13 -7.80
C PRO A 28 -5.48 7.96 -8.17
N PRO A 29 -6.79 8.24 -8.30
CA PRO A 29 -7.76 7.20 -8.64
C PRO A 29 -7.54 6.68 -10.06
N ILE A 30 -7.84 5.40 -10.26
CA ILE A 30 -7.76 4.71 -11.54
C ILE A 30 -9.17 4.34 -11.98
N ASP A 31 -9.58 4.81 -13.17
CA ASP A 31 -10.85 4.42 -13.77
C ASP A 31 -10.88 2.91 -14.07
N VAL A 32 -11.90 2.22 -13.55
CA VAL A 32 -12.21 0.82 -13.85
C VAL A 32 -13.57 0.69 -14.53
N ASP A 33 -13.79 -0.42 -15.24
CA ASP A 33 -15.00 -0.62 -16.03
C ASP A 33 -16.22 -1.03 -15.19
N GLY A 34 -16.00 -1.54 -13.98
CA GLY A 34 -17.07 -1.96 -13.07
C GLY A 34 -16.65 -2.01 -11.60
N CYS A 35 -17.61 -1.81 -10.69
CA CYS A 35 -17.37 -1.83 -9.24
C CYS A 35 -16.90 -3.20 -8.72
N GLU A 36 -17.16 -4.28 -9.45
CA GLU A 36 -16.77 -5.64 -9.09
C GLU A 36 -15.44 -6.07 -9.73
N ASP A 37 -14.79 -5.18 -10.49
CA ASP A 37 -13.53 -5.50 -11.18
C ASP A 37 -12.31 -5.40 -10.25
N PHE A 38 -12.37 -6.18 -9.17
CA PHE A 38 -11.31 -6.27 -8.19
C PHE A 38 -10.00 -6.77 -8.82
N ILE A 39 -10.07 -7.66 -9.81
CA ILE A 39 -8.89 -8.21 -10.47
C ILE A 39 -8.17 -7.14 -11.31
N ASP A 40 -8.91 -6.34 -12.09
CA ASP A 40 -8.31 -5.22 -12.83
C ASP A 40 -7.74 -4.17 -11.87
N CYS A 41 -8.49 -3.80 -10.84
CA CYS A 41 -8.01 -2.87 -9.81
C CYS A 41 -6.70 -3.37 -9.15
N HIS A 42 -6.65 -4.63 -8.74
CA HIS A 42 -5.46 -5.24 -8.15
C HIS A 42 -4.26 -5.23 -9.11
N HIS A 43 -4.45 -5.63 -10.38
CA HIS A 43 -3.36 -5.62 -11.36
C HIS A 43 -2.83 -4.21 -11.63
N ARG A 44 -3.71 -3.21 -11.72
CA ARG A 44 -3.32 -1.82 -11.94
C ARG A 44 -2.58 -1.24 -10.75
N CYS A 45 -3.07 -1.46 -9.52
CA CYS A 45 -2.33 -1.06 -8.32
C CYS A 45 -0.96 -1.74 -8.25
N THR A 46 -0.87 -3.02 -8.61
CA THR A 46 0.41 -3.74 -8.64
C THR A 46 1.38 -3.10 -9.63
N ALA A 47 0.89 -2.74 -10.83
CA ALA A 47 1.71 -2.10 -11.86
C ALA A 47 2.20 -0.71 -11.42
N GLU A 48 1.30 0.11 -10.86
CA GLU A 48 1.65 1.44 -10.32
C GLU A 48 2.71 1.33 -9.22
N TRP A 49 2.52 0.42 -8.26
CA TRP A 49 3.51 0.21 -7.20
C TRP A 49 4.84 -0.33 -7.72
N THR A 50 4.82 -1.20 -8.73
CA THR A 50 6.06 -1.68 -9.37
C THR A 50 6.81 -0.52 -10.03
N PHE A 51 6.09 0.42 -10.65
CA PHE A 51 6.68 1.59 -11.28
C PHE A 51 7.19 2.63 -10.29
N ILE A 52 6.40 2.93 -9.25
CA ILE A 52 6.75 3.92 -8.22
C ILE A 52 7.87 3.40 -7.32
N LEU A 53 7.88 2.11 -7.00
CA LEU A 53 8.85 1.57 -6.06
C LEU A 53 10.11 1.03 -6.71
N ASP A 54 10.18 0.78 -8.03
CA ASP A 54 11.39 0.25 -8.71
C ASP A 54 12.26 -0.69 -7.83
N ASP A 55 11.72 -1.85 -7.46
CA ASP A 55 12.34 -2.82 -6.50
C ASP A 55 12.51 -2.35 -5.03
N GLY A 56 11.68 -1.42 -4.57
CA GLY A 56 11.66 -0.89 -3.20
C GLY A 56 12.44 0.41 -3.00
N ASP A 57 12.89 1.04 -4.07
CA ASP A 57 13.33 2.43 -4.10
C ASP A 57 12.15 3.38 -3.82
N LEU A 58 12.31 4.28 -2.85
CA LEU A 58 11.30 5.26 -2.47
C LEU A 58 11.58 6.64 -3.06
N ASP A 59 12.56 6.75 -3.97
CA ASP A 59 13.04 8.01 -4.53
C ASP A 59 12.26 8.47 -5.78
N HIS A 60 11.28 7.69 -6.26
CA HIS A 60 10.43 8.09 -7.38
C HIS A 60 9.67 9.39 -7.08
N GLU A 61 9.86 10.42 -7.90
CA GLU A 61 9.17 11.70 -7.79
C GLU A 61 7.71 11.59 -8.25
N LEU A 62 6.78 11.93 -7.36
CA LEU A 62 5.35 12.04 -7.65
C LEU A 62 5.02 13.39 -8.30
N ILE A 63 3.75 13.57 -8.69
CA ILE A 63 3.29 14.74 -9.48
C ILE A 63 3.54 16.10 -8.80
N ASP A 64 3.65 16.13 -7.48
CA ASP A 64 3.92 17.34 -6.71
C ASP A 64 5.42 17.60 -6.50
N GLY A 65 6.30 16.77 -7.09
CA GLY A 65 7.75 16.89 -7.04
C GLY A 65 8.39 16.36 -5.75
N LYS A 66 7.61 15.70 -4.88
CA LYS A 66 8.15 14.96 -3.73
C LYS A 66 8.39 13.50 -4.10
N THR A 67 9.36 12.87 -3.46
CA THR A 67 9.52 11.42 -3.62
C THR A 67 8.41 10.66 -2.89
N ALA A 68 8.14 9.42 -3.31
CA ALA A 68 7.20 8.54 -2.60
C ALA A 68 7.56 8.40 -1.11
N GLY A 69 8.86 8.27 -0.80
CA GLY A 69 9.36 8.19 0.58
C GLY A 69 9.12 9.48 1.38
N GLN A 70 9.29 10.65 0.75
CA GLN A 70 9.00 11.93 1.40
C GLN A 70 7.52 12.06 1.77
N HIS A 71 6.61 11.68 0.88
CA HIS A 71 5.17 11.64 1.18
C HIS A 71 4.85 10.72 2.36
N MET A 72 5.41 9.51 2.34
CA MET A 72 5.21 8.55 3.43
C MET A 72 5.71 9.09 4.77
N CYS A 73 6.88 9.73 4.79
CA CYS A 73 7.41 10.36 5.99
C CYS A 73 6.56 11.54 6.47
N ASP A 74 6.10 12.41 5.57
CA ASP A 74 5.29 13.58 5.90
C ASP A 74 3.93 13.17 6.48
N ASN A 75 3.26 12.17 5.90
CA ASN A 75 1.98 11.67 6.40
C ASN A 75 2.13 11.02 7.79
N LEU A 76 3.18 10.23 8.00
CA LEU A 76 3.51 9.68 9.33
C LEU A 76 3.77 10.79 10.36
N VAL A 77 4.48 11.84 9.96
CA VAL A 77 4.75 13.04 10.75
C VAL A 77 3.45 13.73 11.19
N GLU A 78 2.47 13.84 10.29
CA GLU A 78 1.15 14.43 10.55
C GLU A 78 0.31 13.59 11.52
N GLU A 79 0.41 12.26 11.41
CA GLU A 79 -0.20 11.29 12.35
C GLU A 79 0.48 11.27 13.75
N GLY A 80 1.43 12.18 13.99
CA GLY A 80 2.09 12.34 15.29
C GLY A 80 3.15 11.28 15.58
N THR A 81 3.64 10.58 14.57
CA THR A 81 4.59 9.45 14.72
C THR A 81 6.07 9.85 14.59
N LYS A 82 6.38 11.15 14.66
CA LYS A 82 7.72 11.73 14.46
C LYS A 82 8.83 11.10 15.30
N ASP A 83 8.48 10.64 16.50
CA ASP A 83 9.42 10.11 17.49
C ASP A 83 9.22 8.61 17.74
N LEU A 84 8.61 7.89 16.79
CA LEU A 84 8.56 6.44 16.90
C LEU A 84 9.99 5.88 16.84
N PRO A 85 10.44 5.12 17.85
CA PRO A 85 11.69 4.41 17.72
C PRO A 85 11.57 3.50 16.50
N PRO A 86 12.64 3.37 15.67
CA PRO A 86 12.61 2.43 14.57
C PRO A 86 12.16 1.09 15.14
N HIS A 87 11.07 0.55 14.58
CA HIS A 87 10.65 -0.78 14.98
C HIS A 87 11.87 -1.67 14.78
N GLN A 88 12.37 -2.30 15.84
CA GLN A 88 13.36 -3.34 15.67
C GLN A 88 12.63 -4.40 14.85
N VAL A 89 12.87 -4.43 13.53
CA VAL A 89 12.51 -5.55 12.68
C VAL A 89 13.24 -6.74 13.31
N ARG A 90 12.60 -7.42 14.26
CA ARG A 90 12.99 -8.77 14.61
C ARG A 90 12.61 -9.55 13.37
N PHE A 91 13.57 -9.70 12.46
CA PHE A 91 13.47 -10.68 11.41
C PHE A 91 13.13 -12.00 12.10
N LYS A 92 11.86 -12.41 12.00
CA LYS A 92 11.48 -13.76 12.38
C LYS A 92 12.39 -14.68 11.57
N PRO A 93 13.08 -15.65 12.20
CA PRO A 93 13.87 -16.61 11.44
C PRO A 93 13.02 -17.22 10.33
N GLU A 94 13.63 -17.55 9.20
CA GLU A 94 12.95 -18.04 7.99
C GLU A 94 11.91 -19.13 8.27
N ARG A 95 12.23 -20.05 9.20
CA ARG A 95 11.34 -21.13 9.67
C ARG A 95 10.02 -20.68 10.30
N GLU A 96 9.98 -19.51 10.95
CA GLU A 96 8.75 -18.96 11.52
C GLU A 96 7.89 -18.28 10.44
N ARG A 97 8.53 -17.67 9.43
CA ARG A 97 7.83 -17.08 8.28
C ARG A 97 7.22 -18.15 7.38
N GLU A 98 7.90 -19.28 7.20
CA GLU A 98 7.38 -20.42 6.44
C GLU A 98 6.15 -21.04 7.11
N ARG A 99 6.11 -21.10 8.45
CA ARG A 99 4.97 -21.63 9.20
C ARG A 99 3.72 -20.74 9.10
N GLU A 100 3.89 -19.43 8.99
CA GLU A 100 2.78 -18.47 8.77
C GLU A 100 2.33 -18.41 7.31
N ARG A 101 3.11 -19.00 6.39
CA ARG A 101 2.79 -19.15 4.97
C ARG A 101 2.05 -20.46 4.67
N GLU A 102 1.88 -21.33 5.66
CA GLU A 102 1.04 -22.51 5.53
C GLU A 102 -0.42 -22.05 5.37
N PRO A 103 -1.17 -22.56 4.37
CA PRO A 103 -2.55 -22.17 4.17
C PRO A 103 -3.34 -22.49 5.44
N HIS A 104 -4.09 -21.51 5.92
CA HIS A 104 -5.04 -21.71 7.00
C HIS A 104 -6.05 -22.77 6.54
N PRO A 105 -6.18 -23.92 7.25
CA PRO A 105 -7.04 -25.03 6.83
C PRO A 105 -8.54 -24.70 6.82
N GLU A 106 -8.91 -23.48 7.26
CA GLU A 106 -10.27 -22.96 7.20
C GLU A 106 -10.66 -22.38 5.82
N TYR A 107 -9.72 -22.28 4.86
CA TYR A 107 -9.96 -21.82 3.49
C TYR A 107 -9.81 -22.93 2.43
N GLU A 108 -9.66 -24.19 2.83
CA GLU A 108 -9.75 -25.33 1.91
C GLU A 108 -11.24 -25.71 1.73
N ILE A 109 -11.84 -25.27 0.61
CA ILE A 109 -13.11 -25.79 0.09
C ILE A 109 -12.82 -26.98 -0.82
#